data_AF-A0A929VGJ7-F1
#
_entry.id   AF-A0A929VGJ7-F1
#
_cell.length_a   1.000
_cell.length_b   1.000
_cell.length_c   1.000
_cell.angle_alpha   90.00
_cell.angle_beta   90.00
_cell.angle_gamma   90.00
#
_symmetry.space_group_name_H-M   'P 1'
#
loop_
_entity.id
_entity.type
_entity.pdbx_description
1 polymer ?
#
loop_
_entity_poly.entity_id
_entity_poly.type
_entity_poly.pdbx_seq_one_letter_code
_entity_poly.pdbx_strand_id
1 'polypeptide(L)'
;MRYSPLYKISKDNGLLAHVYEHLLAQYILKYLQDRGFFISSDIILTAKTYGDTCYMDVELYNPAAPNAYNEVLRAFDKHAIPEKAVRRAVSECGIEINRAVLELKQDELMSNLSRMQSSGWRQQSEMTYRKSYDKSSVDTLFCVPYLKYGKNPTSYSPNAFWNIQ
;
A
#
# COMPACT_ATOMS: atom_id res chain seq x y z
N MET A 1 10.07 22.34 -8.25
CA MET A 1 9.63 21.24 -7.38
C MET A 1 8.13 21.39 -7.12
N ARG A 2 7.33 20.35 -7.34
CA ARG A 2 5.92 20.31 -6.96
C ARG A 2 5.71 19.21 -5.93
N TYR A 3 5.14 19.57 -4.78
CA TYR A 3 4.71 18.63 -3.76
C TYR A 3 3.22 18.30 -3.98
N SER A 4 2.85 17.02 -3.99
CA SER A 4 1.47 16.59 -4.28
C SER A 4 1.04 15.40 -3.40
N PRO A 5 0.92 15.63 -2.07
CA PRO A 5 0.59 14.58 -1.12
C PRO A 5 -0.89 14.18 -1.18
N LEU A 6 -1.15 12.90 -1.38
CA LEU A 6 -2.50 12.34 -1.52
C LEU A 6 -2.76 11.23 -0.51
N TYR A 7 -4.03 10.93 -0.26
CA TYR A 7 -4.41 9.77 0.55
C TYR A 7 -5.75 9.16 0.14
N LYS A 8 -5.95 7.89 0.56
CA LYS A 8 -7.23 7.17 0.55
C LYS A 8 -7.47 6.49 1.89
N ILE A 9 -8.74 6.39 2.28
CA ILE A 9 -9.17 5.81 3.57
C ILE A 9 -9.90 4.48 3.33
N SER A 10 -9.50 3.46 4.11
CA SER A 10 -10.07 2.11 4.07
C SER A 10 -11.26 1.89 5.02
N LYS A 11 -11.66 2.92 5.78
CA LYS A 11 -12.76 2.92 6.78
C LYS A 11 -12.53 1.90 7.89
N ASP A 12 -11.64 2.25 8.82
CA ASP A 12 -11.26 1.43 9.99
C ASP A 12 -10.58 0.09 9.65
N ASN A 13 -9.97 -0.02 8.47
CA ASN A 13 -9.32 -1.24 7.99
C ASN A 13 -7.87 -1.03 7.58
N GLY A 14 -7.01 -0.82 8.57
CA GLY A 14 -5.61 -0.52 8.30
C GLY A 14 -4.84 -1.61 7.55
N LEU A 15 -5.24 -2.88 7.67
CA LEU A 15 -4.60 -3.96 6.92
C LEU A 15 -4.93 -3.89 5.43
N LEU A 16 -6.16 -3.52 5.08
CA LEU A 16 -6.54 -3.22 3.71
C LEU A 16 -5.76 -2.00 3.19
N ALA A 17 -5.60 -0.95 4.02
CA ALA A 17 -4.83 0.23 3.64
C ALA A 17 -3.36 -0.12 3.34
N HIS A 18 -2.75 -0.98 4.15
CA HIS A 18 -1.34 -1.41 3.97
C HIS A 18 -1.16 -2.28 2.73
N VAL A 19 -2.05 -3.25 2.49
CA VAL A 19 -2.01 -4.03 1.24
C VAL A 19 -2.23 -3.14 0.02
N TYR A 20 -3.16 -2.17 0.10
CA TYR A 20 -3.40 -1.20 -0.96
C TYR A 20 -2.18 -0.30 -1.22
N GLU A 21 -1.46 0.10 -0.17
CA GLU A 21 -0.22 0.86 -0.26
C GLU A 21 0.83 0.17 -1.12
N HIS A 22 1.09 -1.12 -0.88
CA HIS A 22 2.03 -1.91 -1.67
C HIS A 22 1.63 -1.96 -3.15
N LEU A 23 0.35 -2.21 -3.42
CA LEU A 23 -0.19 -2.28 -4.78
C LEU A 23 -0.04 -0.94 -5.51
N LEU A 24 -0.41 0.14 -4.82
CA LEU A 24 -0.33 1.50 -5.33
C LEU A 24 1.11 1.91 -5.64
N ALA A 25 2.02 1.72 -4.67
CA ALA A 25 3.42 2.08 -4.81
C ALA A 25 4.07 1.33 -5.98
N GLN A 26 3.86 0.02 -6.07
CA GLN A 26 4.44 -0.80 -7.15
C GLN A 26 3.91 -0.40 -8.52
N TYR A 27 2.60 -0.17 -8.65
CA TYR A 27 2.01 0.24 -9.92
C TYR A 27 2.54 1.60 -10.35
N ILE A 28 2.53 2.59 -9.45
CA ILE A 28 2.95 3.95 -9.78
C ILE A 28 4.43 3.99 -10.15
N LEU A 29 5.29 3.37 -9.34
CA LEU A 29 6.72 3.34 -9.58
C LEU A 29 7.04 2.69 -10.93
N LYS A 30 6.47 1.52 -11.21
CA LYS A 30 6.68 0.83 -12.47
C LYS A 30 6.25 1.68 -13.67
N TYR A 31 5.06 2.27 -13.60
CA TYR A 31 4.53 3.06 -14.70
C TYR A 31 5.37 4.32 -14.98
N LEU A 32 5.90 4.97 -13.95
CA LEU A 32 6.79 6.12 -14.11
C LEU A 32 8.17 5.71 -14.65
N GLN A 33 8.72 4.59 -14.17
CA GLN A 33 9.97 4.02 -14.68
C GLN A 33 9.87 3.59 -16.15
N ASP A 34 8.76 2.97 -16.56
CA ASP A 34 8.48 2.58 -17.95
C ASP A 34 8.41 3.81 -18.89
N ARG A 35 8.33 5.03 -18.33
CA ARG A 35 8.36 6.32 -19.05
C ARG A 35 9.68 7.08 -18.91
N GLY A 36 10.69 6.45 -18.34
CA GLY A 36 12.04 6.99 -18.24
C GLY A 36 12.25 7.96 -17.06
N PHE A 37 11.30 8.08 -16.13
CA PHE A 37 11.54 8.87 -14.91
C PHE A 37 12.43 8.08 -13.95
N PHE A 38 13.53 8.70 -13.53
CA PHE A 38 14.43 8.13 -12.55
C PHE A 38 13.95 8.44 -11.14
N ILE A 39 13.66 7.37 -10.38
CA ILE A 39 13.29 7.47 -8.97
C ILE A 39 14.48 8.01 -8.19
N SER A 40 14.26 8.98 -7.31
CA SER A 40 15.22 9.79 -6.52
C SER A 40 15.72 11.09 -7.15
N SER A 41 15.76 11.22 -8.49
CA SER A 41 16.22 12.46 -9.14
C SER A 41 15.10 13.23 -9.85
N ASP A 42 14.24 12.53 -10.59
CA ASP A 42 13.09 13.14 -11.25
C ASP A 42 11.88 13.21 -10.31
N ILE A 43 11.74 12.17 -9.49
CA ILE A 43 10.59 11.92 -8.63
C ILE A 43 11.06 11.27 -7.32
N ILE A 44 10.64 11.81 -6.18
CA ILE A 44 10.67 11.09 -4.90
C ILE A 44 9.24 10.71 -4.56
N LEU A 45 9.00 9.43 -4.33
CA LEU A 45 7.70 8.87 -4.00
C LEU A 45 7.83 8.03 -2.73
N THR A 46 7.01 8.33 -1.73
CA THR A 46 6.93 7.56 -0.50
C THR A 46 5.48 7.19 -0.21
N ALA A 47 5.19 5.90 -0.23
CA ALA A 47 3.91 5.38 0.23
C ALA A 47 4.01 5.05 1.72
N LYS A 48 2.94 5.29 2.49
CA LYS A 48 2.90 5.04 3.94
C LYS A 48 1.49 4.67 4.36
N THR A 49 1.37 3.91 5.44
CA THR A 49 0.08 3.61 6.07
C THR A 49 0.09 4.08 7.52
N TYR A 50 -0.91 4.87 7.89
CA TYR A 50 -1.16 5.25 9.28
C TYR A 50 -2.63 4.97 9.63
N GLY A 51 -2.85 4.08 10.60
CA GLY A 51 -4.18 3.63 10.96
C GLY A 51 -4.88 2.99 9.76
N ASP A 52 -6.04 3.55 9.39
CA ASP A 52 -6.87 3.08 8.27
C ASP A 52 -6.60 3.81 6.94
N THR A 53 -5.51 4.58 6.86
CA THR A 53 -5.26 5.51 5.75
C THR A 53 -3.96 5.16 5.03
N CYS A 54 -4.05 5.04 3.70
CA CYS A 54 -2.90 4.92 2.80
C CYS A 54 -2.55 6.31 2.25
N TYR A 55 -1.30 6.71 2.40
CA TYR A 55 -0.72 7.98 2.00
C TYR A 55 0.27 7.79 0.87
N MET A 56 0.37 8.81 0.03
CA MET A 56 1.37 8.93 -1.01
C MET A 56 1.95 10.34 -0.98
N ASP A 57 3.17 10.46 -0.47
CA ASP A 57 3.96 11.69 -0.52
C ASP A 57 4.77 11.69 -1.80
N VAL A 58 4.64 12.74 -2.61
CA VAL A 58 5.34 12.84 -3.89
C VAL A 58 5.95 14.21 -4.08
N GLU A 59 7.24 14.21 -4.39
CA GLU A 59 8.01 15.36 -4.82
C GLU A 59 8.40 15.18 -6.29
N LEU A 60 8.03 16.16 -7.11
CA LEU A 60 8.21 16.12 -8.56
C LEU A 60 9.22 17.21 -8.95
N TYR A 61 10.39 16.77 -9.40
CA TYR A 61 11.51 17.63 -9.77
C TYR A 61 11.55 17.89 -11.27
N ASN A 62 11.23 16.87 -12.08
CA ASN A 62 11.17 16.99 -13.53
C ASN A 62 9.91 17.73 -14.00
N PRO A 63 10.00 18.71 -14.92
CA PRO A 63 8.83 19.45 -15.43
C PRO A 63 7.74 18.58 -16.08
N ALA A 64 8.09 17.42 -16.64
CA ALA A 64 7.14 16.48 -17.23
C ALA A 64 6.48 15.54 -16.19
N ALA A 65 7.07 15.39 -15.00
CA ALA A 65 6.61 14.45 -13.98
C ALA A 65 5.19 14.74 -13.44
N PRO A 66 4.72 15.98 -13.25
CA PRO A 66 3.34 16.24 -12.83
C PRO A 66 2.28 15.68 -13.77
N ASN A 67 2.50 15.75 -15.09
CA ASN A 67 1.55 15.21 -16.05
C ASN A 67 1.55 13.67 -16.00
N ALA A 68 2.74 13.06 -16.00
CA ALA A 68 2.87 11.60 -15.87
C ALA A 68 2.30 11.08 -14.54
N TYR A 69 2.48 11.81 -13.45
CA TYR A 69 1.92 11.47 -12.13
C TYR A 69 0.39 11.56 -12.11
N ASN A 70 -0.19 12.60 -12.70
CA ASN A 70 -1.64 12.69 -12.82
C ASN A 70 -2.23 11.60 -13.73
N GLU A 71 -1.51 11.23 -14.79
CA GLU A 71 -1.90 10.13 -15.67
C GLU A 71 -1.87 8.78 -14.96
N VAL A 72 -0.80 8.49 -14.21
CA VAL A 72 -0.69 7.20 -13.52
C VAL A 72 -1.75 7.03 -12.42
N LEU A 73 -2.11 8.11 -11.71
CA LEU A 73 -3.20 8.05 -10.72
C LEU A 73 -4.53 7.68 -11.40
N ARG A 74 -4.85 8.33 -12.53
CA ARG A 74 -6.07 8.03 -13.31
C ARG A 74 -6.02 6.63 -13.93
N ALA A 75 -4.85 6.17 -14.35
CA ALA A 75 -4.66 4.83 -14.87
C ALA A 75 -4.85 3.78 -13.77
N PHE A 76 -4.29 4.02 -12.58
CA PHE A 76 -4.44 3.16 -11.43
C PHE A 76 -5.90 3.07 -10.97
N ASP A 77 -6.65 4.18 -10.92
CA ASP A 77 -8.07 4.14 -10.53
C ASP A 77 -8.93 3.26 -11.45
N LYS A 78 -8.49 3.02 -12.69
CA LYS A 78 -9.18 2.16 -13.68
C LYS A 78 -8.54 0.77 -13.84
N HIS A 79 -7.42 0.53 -13.17
CA HIS A 79 -6.63 -0.67 -13.37
C HIS A 79 -7.30 -1.87 -12.69
N ALA A 80 -7.63 -2.91 -13.46
CA ALA A 80 -8.00 -4.20 -12.88
C ALA A 80 -6.77 -4.81 -12.21
N ILE A 81 -6.71 -4.73 -10.88
CA ILE A 81 -5.57 -5.22 -10.10
C ILE A 81 -5.47 -6.75 -10.27
N PRO A 82 -4.35 -7.28 -10.79
CA PRO A 82 -4.20 -8.72 -10.96
C PRO A 82 -4.16 -9.43 -9.62
N GLU A 83 -4.83 -10.58 -9.49
CA GLU A 83 -4.79 -11.38 -8.26
C GLU A 83 -3.36 -11.73 -7.82
N LYS A 84 -2.46 -11.97 -8.78
CA LYS A 84 -1.05 -12.24 -8.52
C LYS A 84 -0.37 -11.07 -7.81
N ALA A 85 -0.71 -9.83 -8.19
CA ALA A 85 -0.19 -8.64 -7.53
C ALA A 85 -0.73 -8.54 -6.10
N VAL A 86 -2.02 -8.86 -5.89
CA VAL A 86 -2.62 -8.88 -4.54
C VAL A 86 -1.97 -9.93 -3.65
N ARG A 87 -1.77 -11.16 -4.14
CA ARG A 87 -1.08 -12.22 -3.39
C ARG A 87 0.34 -11.81 -3.02
N ARG A 88 1.07 -11.19 -3.95
CA ARG A 88 2.40 -10.65 -3.70
C ARG A 88 2.39 -9.58 -2.61
N ALA A 89 1.51 -8.58 -2.72
CA ALA A 89 1.39 -7.50 -1.73
C ALA A 89 1.08 -8.04 -0.33
N VAL A 90 0.15 -8.99 -0.23
CA VAL A 90 -0.15 -9.70 1.03
C VAL A 90 1.08 -10.41 1.59
N SER A 91 1.84 -11.14 0.75
CA SER A 91 3.07 -11.78 1.22
C SER A 91 4.13 -10.78 1.68
N GLU A 92 4.31 -9.66 0.97
CA GLU A 92 5.26 -8.61 1.34
C GLU A 92 4.89 -7.95 2.66
N CYS A 93 3.60 -7.61 2.88
CA CYS A 93 3.13 -7.11 4.17
C CYS A 93 3.41 -8.11 5.30
N GLY A 94 3.21 -9.42 5.04
CA GLY A 94 3.55 -10.49 5.98
C GLY A 94 5.05 -10.54 6.33
N ILE A 95 5.91 -10.35 5.33
CA ILE A 95 7.37 -10.28 5.54
C ILE A 95 7.73 -9.05 6.37
N GLU A 96 7.19 -7.88 6.05
CA GLU A 96 7.44 -6.61 6.76
C GLU A 96 7.10 -6.73 8.25
N ILE A 97 6.00 -7.42 8.56
CA ILE A 97 5.54 -7.61 9.95
C ILE A 97 5.99 -8.94 10.58
N ASN A 98 6.87 -9.68 9.89
CA ASN A 98 7.43 -10.98 10.30
C ASN A 98 6.37 -12.03 10.68
N ARG A 99 5.34 -12.20 9.85
CA ARG A 99 4.23 -13.15 10.09
C ARG A 99 3.81 -13.84 8.80
N ALA A 100 3.59 -15.15 8.89
CA ALA A 100 3.02 -15.92 7.79
C ALA A 100 1.54 -15.57 7.55
N VAL A 101 1.08 -15.67 6.31
CA VAL A 101 -0.34 -15.58 5.95
C VAL A 101 -1.02 -16.88 6.38
N LEU A 102 -2.00 -16.81 7.26
CA LEU A 102 -2.77 -17.97 7.73
C LEU A 102 -4.09 -18.15 6.96
N GLU A 103 -4.77 -17.05 6.67
CA GLU A 103 -6.05 -17.06 5.97
C GLU A 103 -6.07 -15.94 4.95
N LEU A 104 -6.53 -16.24 3.74
CA LEU A 104 -6.73 -15.29 2.65
C LEU A 104 -8.00 -15.66 1.89
N LYS A 105 -9.06 -14.87 2.08
CA LYS A 105 -10.28 -14.94 1.27
C LYS A 105 -10.14 -13.97 0.11
N GLN A 106 -9.62 -14.49 -1.00
CA GLN A 106 -9.21 -13.69 -2.16
C GLN A 106 -10.33 -12.77 -2.66
N ASP A 107 -11.53 -13.28 -2.90
CA ASP A 107 -12.63 -12.50 -3.50
C ASP A 107 -13.11 -11.36 -2.60
N GLU A 108 -13.18 -11.60 -1.30
CA GLU A 108 -13.54 -10.57 -0.31
C GLU A 108 -12.46 -9.48 -0.24
N LEU A 109 -11.17 -9.86 -0.22
CA LEU A 109 -10.08 -8.89 -0.23
C LEU A 109 -10.11 -8.04 -1.52
N MET A 110 -10.25 -8.69 -2.67
CA MET A 110 -10.32 -8.03 -3.98
C MET A 110 -11.47 -7.04 -4.04
N SER A 111 -12.67 -7.43 -3.58
CA SER A 111 -13.85 -6.55 -3.52
C SER A 111 -13.59 -5.31 -2.67
N ASN A 112 -12.94 -5.47 -1.50
CA ASN A 112 -12.60 -4.35 -0.64
C ASN A 112 -11.50 -3.45 -1.23
N LEU A 113 -10.50 -4.03 -1.89
CA LEU A 113 -9.46 -3.28 -2.61
C LEU A 113 -10.09 -2.45 -3.75
N SER A 114 -11.01 -3.03 -4.53
CA SER A 114 -11.71 -2.30 -5.60
C SER A 114 -12.57 -1.15 -5.06
N ARG A 115 -13.21 -1.32 -3.89
CA ARG A 115 -13.94 -0.22 -3.22
C ARG A 115 -13.00 0.91 -2.81
N MET A 116 -11.83 0.58 -2.25
CA MET A 116 -10.82 1.57 -1.90
C MET A 116 -10.26 2.25 -3.14
N GLN A 117 -9.95 1.49 -4.20
CA GLN A 117 -9.49 2.00 -5.50
C GLN A 117 -10.48 2.96 -6.13
N SER A 118 -11.78 2.66 -6.05
CA SER A 118 -12.84 3.52 -6.62
C SER A 118 -13.12 4.78 -5.79
N SER A 119 -12.56 4.89 -4.58
CA SER A 119 -12.71 6.10 -3.77
C SER A 119 -11.86 7.25 -4.32
N GLY A 120 -12.38 8.48 -4.20
CA GLY A 120 -11.68 9.67 -4.66
C GLY A 120 -10.41 9.94 -3.85
N TRP A 121 -9.36 10.37 -4.54
CA TRP A 121 -8.16 10.92 -3.93
C TRP A 121 -8.49 12.18 -3.13
N ARG A 122 -7.87 12.31 -1.96
CA ARG A 122 -7.97 13.51 -1.12
C ARG A 122 -6.60 14.13 -0.93
N GLN A 123 -6.54 15.46 -0.86
CA GLN A 123 -5.29 16.17 -0.55
C GLN A 123 -5.00 16.07 0.94
N GLN A 124 -3.76 15.81 1.33
CA GLN A 124 -3.41 15.79 2.76
C GLN A 124 -3.71 17.12 3.47
N SER A 125 -3.71 18.26 2.75
CA SER A 125 -4.13 19.56 3.29
C SER A 125 -5.61 19.61 3.74
N GLU A 126 -6.45 18.69 3.24
CA GLU A 126 -7.86 18.57 3.63
C GLU A 126 -8.04 17.77 4.94
N MET A 127 -6.97 17.21 5.50
CA MET A 127 -7.05 16.54 6.79
C MET A 127 -7.29 17.58 7.88
N THR A 128 -8.52 17.66 8.37
CA THR A 128 -8.76 18.15 9.74
C THR A 128 -7.89 17.30 10.65
N TYR A 129 -7.00 17.93 11.43
CA TYR A 129 -6.04 17.31 12.34
C TYR A 129 -6.68 16.08 13.00
N ARG A 130 -6.50 14.91 12.38
CA ARG A 130 -6.81 13.65 13.04
C ARG A 130 -5.74 13.65 14.10
N LYS A 131 -6.12 13.85 15.36
CA LYS A 131 -5.31 13.40 16.49
C LYS A 131 -4.77 12.07 16.03
N SER A 132 -3.46 12.01 15.76
CA SER A 132 -2.74 10.78 15.54
C SER A 132 -3.16 9.95 16.72
N TYR A 133 -4.11 9.03 16.52
CA TYR A 133 -4.56 8.23 17.64
C TYR A 133 -3.27 7.60 18.13
N ASP A 134 -2.98 7.86 19.41
CA ASP A 134 -1.86 7.33 20.19
C ASP A 134 -1.83 5.78 20.20
N LYS A 135 -2.73 5.16 19.45
CA LYS A 135 -2.66 3.84 18.86
C LYS A 135 -1.97 3.92 17.50
N SER A 136 -0.70 4.30 17.49
CA SER A 136 0.26 3.85 16.47
C SER A 136 0.44 2.31 16.51
N SER A 137 -0.26 1.61 17.41
CA SER A 137 -0.14 0.18 17.57
C SER A 137 -0.90 -0.56 16.47
N VAL A 138 -0.10 -1.03 15.52
CA VAL A 138 -0.01 -2.39 14.95
C VAL A 138 -0.92 -3.50 15.55
N ASP A 139 -1.51 -3.36 16.74
CA ASP A 139 -2.32 -4.37 17.44
C ASP A 139 -3.61 -4.76 16.71
N THR A 140 -4.10 -3.95 15.77
CA THR A 140 -5.31 -4.26 14.97
C THR A 140 -5.02 -4.72 13.53
N LEU A 141 -3.75 -4.73 13.09
CA LEU A 141 -3.42 -4.91 11.67
C LEU A 141 -3.16 -6.36 11.24
N PHE A 142 -3.21 -7.33 12.14
CA PHE A 142 -2.86 -8.71 11.81
C PHE A 142 -4.04 -9.57 11.37
N CYS A 143 -5.28 -9.08 11.50
CA CYS A 143 -6.47 -9.86 11.19
C CYS A 143 -7.65 -8.97 10.81
N VAL A 144 -8.27 -9.30 9.69
CA VAL A 144 -9.58 -8.82 9.23
C VAL A 144 -10.37 -10.04 8.72
N PRO A 145 -11.69 -9.96 8.49
CA PRO A 145 -12.52 -11.13 8.15
C PRO A 145 -12.07 -11.96 6.93
N TYR A 146 -11.21 -11.40 6.07
CA TYR A 146 -10.74 -11.98 4.82
C TYR A 146 -9.21 -12.09 4.70
N LEU A 147 -8.46 -11.66 5.71
CA LEU A 147 -7.01 -11.76 5.72
C LEU A 147 -6.49 -11.85 7.15
N LYS A 148 -5.70 -12.87 7.44
CA LYS A 148 -5.12 -13.11 8.76
C LYS A 148 -3.67 -13.51 8.66
N TYR A 149 -2.85 -12.87 9.46
CA TYR A 149 -1.46 -13.22 9.67
C TYR A 149 -1.30 -13.99 10.99
N GLY A 150 -0.27 -14.82 11.04
CA GLY A 150 0.09 -15.61 12.20
C GLY A 150 0.56 -14.75 13.38
N LYS A 151 0.81 -15.41 14.52
CA LYS A 151 1.54 -14.77 15.61
C LYS A 151 3.00 -14.59 15.19
N ASN A 152 3.66 -13.57 15.73
CA ASN A 152 5.09 -13.40 15.58
C ASN A 152 5.76 -14.72 16.05
N PRO A 153 6.67 -15.34 15.28
CA PRO A 153 7.38 -16.51 15.77
C PRO A 153 8.18 -16.08 17.01
N THR A 154 7.69 -16.45 18.18
CA THR A 154 8.47 -16.36 19.41
C THR A 154 9.68 -17.26 19.23
N SER A 155 10.86 -16.66 19.12
CA SER A 155 12.17 -17.24 18.83
C SER A 155 12.42 -17.64 17.37
N TYR A 156 13.45 -17.00 16.78
CA TYR A 156 14.18 -17.54 15.64
C TYR A 156 14.71 -18.93 16.03
N SER A 157 14.20 -19.98 15.39
CA SER A 157 14.94 -21.24 15.27
C SER A 157 15.59 -21.24 13.88
N PRO A 158 16.94 -21.22 13.76
CA PRO A 158 17.64 -21.07 12.47
C PRO A 158 17.41 -22.20 11.44
N ASN A 159 16.64 -23.24 11.79
CA ASN A 159 16.59 -24.49 11.04
C ASN A 159 15.41 -24.63 10.06
N ALA A 160 14.55 -23.62 9.90
CA ALA A 160 13.37 -23.73 9.04
C ALA A 160 13.60 -23.38 7.55
N PHE A 161 14.80 -22.98 7.14
CA PHE A 161 15.07 -22.46 5.79
C PHE A 161 15.44 -23.52 4.72
N TRP A 162 15.42 -24.83 5.01
CA TRP A 162 16.00 -25.82 4.10
C TRP A 162 15.11 -26.95 3.58
N ASN A 163 13.78 -26.96 3.78
CA ASN A 163 12.97 -28.06 3.25
C ASN A 163 11.71 -27.58 2.52
N ILE A 164 11.90 -27.12 1.28
CA ILE A 164 10.92 -27.32 0.21
C ILE A 164 11.71 -27.77 -1.04
N GLN A 165 11.78 -29.09 -1.24
CA GLN A 165 11.95 -29.73 -2.55
C GLN A 165 10.65 -30.44 -2.88
#